data_AF-A0A653C6D4-F1
#
_entry.id   AF-A0A653C6D4-F1
#
_cell.length_a   1.000
_cell.length_b   1.000
_cell.length_c   1.000
_cell.angle_alpha   90.00
_cell.angle_beta   90.00
_cell.angle_gamma   90.00
#
_symmetry.space_group_name_H-M   'P 1'
#
loop_
_entity.id
_entity.type
_entity.pdbx_description
1 polymer ?
#
loop_
_entity_poly.entity_id
_entity_poly.type
_entity_poly.pdbx_seq_one_letter_code
_entity_poly.pdbx_strand_id
1 'polypeptide(L)' 'MEKFLMIKDTTKKVHRFGVQGRTLEFKIKPVPNNVDPVSWVKNAISQIVLKGAEDLRPTDQRVTVQIRYGSGQKTPANM' A
#
# COMPACT_ATOMS: atom_id res chain seq x y z
N MET A 1 -3.45 -2.01 16.13
CA MET A 1 -3.28 -0.69 15.49
C MET A 1 -2.93 -0.89 14.03
N GLU A 2 -3.69 -0.27 13.11
CA GLU A 2 -3.33 -0.24 11.68
C GLU A 2 -2.07 0.59 11.47
N LYS A 3 -1.12 0.05 10.71
CA LYS A 3 0.19 0.66 10.43
C LYS A 3 0.25 1.45 9.12
N PHE A 4 -0.87 1.54 8.40
CA PHE A 4 -0.98 2.31 7.17
C PHE A 4 -2.26 3.14 7.15
N LEU A 5 -2.34 4.08 6.22
CA LEU A 5 -3.50 4.88 5.89
C LEU A 5 -3.83 4.63 4.42
N MET A 6 -5.08 4.27 4.13
CA MET A 6 -5.55 4.11 2.77
C MET A 6 -5.84 5.50 2.17
N ILE A 7 -5.23 5.80 1.03
CA ILE A 7 -5.44 7.04 0.28
C ILE A 7 -6.52 6.82 -0.77
N LYS A 8 -6.43 5.69 -1.48
CA LYS A 8 -7.30 5.39 -2.61
C LYS A 8 -7.50 3.89 -2.74
N ASP A 9 -8.70 3.49 -3.09
CA ASP A 9 -9.06 2.15 -3.49
C ASP A 9 -9.83 2.25 -4.79
N THR A 10 -9.26 1.74 -5.88
CA THR A 10 -9.86 1.84 -7.21
C THR A 10 -9.89 0.49 -7.87
N THR A 11 -11.05 0.17 -8.44
CA THR A 11 -11.22 -1.06 -9.20
C THR A 11 -11.49 -0.73 -10.65
N LYS A 12 -10.72 -1.33 -11.55
CA LYS A 12 -10.81 -1.14 -12.99
C LYS A 12 -11.07 -2.46 -13.68
N LYS A 13 -12.19 -2.55 -14.38
CA LYS A 13 -12.49 -3.67 -15.27
C LYS A 13 -11.75 -3.46 -16.59
N VAL A 14 -10.92 -4.41 -16.99
CA VAL A 14 -10.22 -4.38 -18.27
C VAL A 14 -10.95 -5.30 -19.22
N HIS A 15 -11.92 -4.72 -19.96
CA HIS A 15 -12.88 -5.46 -20.77
C HIS A 15 -12.22 -6.40 -21.80
N ARG A 16 -11.10 -5.97 -22.39
CA ARG A 16 -10.34 -6.74 -23.40
C ARG A 16 -9.84 -8.11 -22.90
N PHE A 17 -9.57 -8.24 -21.60
CA PHE A 17 -9.04 -9.49 -21.02
C PHE A 17 -10.03 -10.17 -20.08
N GLY A 18 -11.24 -9.62 -19.91
CA GLY A 18 -12.22 -10.14 -18.95
C GLY A 18 -11.77 -10.05 -17.48
N VAL A 19 -10.68 -9.34 -17.18
CA VAL A 19 -10.10 -9.25 -15.83
C VAL A 19 -10.50 -7.96 -15.12
N GLN A 20 -10.47 -7.99 -13.79
CA GLN A 20 -10.68 -6.84 -12.92
C GLN A 20 -9.42 -6.62 -12.09
N GLY A 21 -8.79 -5.45 -12.26
CA GLY A 21 -7.66 -5.04 -11.43
C GLY A 21 -8.13 -4.12 -10.31
N ARG A 22 -7.68 -4.37 -9.08
CA ARG A 22 -7.83 -3.47 -7.94
C ARG A 22 -6.50 -2.80 -7.65
N THR A 23 -6.51 -1.50 -7.36
CA THR A 23 -5.32 -0.72 -7.01
C THR A 23 -5.57 -0.02 -5.69
N LEU A 24 -4.71 -0.32 -4.73
CA LEU A 24 -4.69 0.32 -3.41
C LEU A 24 -3.53 1.31 -3.36
N GLU A 25 -3.81 2.58 -3.11
CA GLU A 25 -2.81 3.60 -2.77
C GLU A 25 -2.84 3.81 -1.25
N PHE A 26 -1.67 3.81 -0.63
CA PHE A 26 -1.54 3.89 0.82
C PHE A 26 -0.29 4.66 1.25
N LYS A 27 -0.30 5.12 2.51
CA LYS A 27 0.88 5.64 3.21
C LYS A 27 1.13 4.82 4.47
N ILE A 28 2.37 4.40 4.69
CA ILE A 28 2.77 3.78 5.95
C ILE A 28 2.83 4.88 7.03
N LYS A 29 2.24 4.61 8.19
CA LYS A 29 2.26 5.54 9.33
C LYS A 29 3.69 5.68 9.87
N PRO A 30 4.03 6.85 10.47
CA PRO A 30 5.33 7.06 11.08
C PRO A 30 5.70 5.93 12.05
N VAL A 31 6.98 5.55 12.04
CA VAL A 31 7.52 4.56 12.98
C VAL A 31 7.56 5.19 14.38
N PRO A 32 6.98 4.56 15.41
CA PRO A 32 7.12 5.05 16.78
C PRO A 32 8.58 4.93 17.28
N ASN A 33 9.00 5.84 18.16
CA ASN A 33 10.40 5.94 18.63
C ASN A 33 10.96 4.68 19.31
N ASN A 34 10.10 3.76 19.79
CA ASN A 34 10.48 2.56 20.54
C ASN A 34 10.27 1.26 19.76
N VAL A 35 10.15 1.33 18.43
CA VAL A 35 9.86 0.15 17.60
C VAL A 35 10.90 0.02 16.51
N ASP A 36 11.35 -1.21 16.27
CA ASP A 36 12.23 -1.53 15.14
C ASP A 36 11.58 -1.11 13.81
N PRO A 37 12.19 -0.19 13.04
CA PRO A 37 11.62 0.32 11.80
C PRO A 37 11.37 -0.77 10.75
N VAL A 38 12.26 -1.78 10.69
CA VAL A 38 12.15 -2.86 9.70
C VAL A 38 10.92 -3.73 10.02
N SER A 39 10.76 -4.15 11.27
CA SER A 39 9.59 -4.87 11.75
C SER A 39 8.30 -4.08 11.58
N TRP A 40 8.33 -2.77 11.83
CA TRP A 40 7.16 -1.90 11.62
C TRP A 40 6.71 -1.92 10.16
N VAL A 41 7.64 -1.70 9.22
CA VAL A 41 7.36 -1.67 7.78
C VAL A 41 6.92 -3.04 7.28
N LYS A 42 7.57 -4.14 7.69
CA LYS A 42 7.15 -5.51 7.34
C LYS A 42 5.72 -5.78 7.76
N ASN A 43 5.38 -5.45 9.00
CA ASN A 43 4.03 -5.60 9.51
C ASN A 43 3.01 -4.73 8.76
N ALA A 44 3.39 -3.51 8.37
CA ALA A 44 2.53 -2.65 7.56
C ALA A 44 2.26 -3.27 6.19
N ILE A 45 3.31 -3.77 5.50
CA ILE A 45 3.18 -4.46 4.21
C ILE A 45 2.28 -5.69 4.33
N SER A 46 2.43 -6.51 5.38
CA SER A 46 1.55 -7.65 5.62
C SER A 46 0.08 -7.23 5.75
N GLN A 47 -0.21 -6.16 6.49
CA GLN A 47 -1.59 -5.64 6.59
C GLN A 47 -2.12 -5.12 5.25
N ILE A 48 -1.28 -4.46 4.45
CA ILE A 48 -1.65 -3.97 3.12
C ILE A 48 -1.95 -5.12 2.15
N VAL A 49 -1.13 -6.17 2.16
CA VAL A 49 -1.34 -7.35 1.30
C VAL A 49 -2.64 -8.05 1.68
N LEU A 50 -2.90 -8.23 2.98
CA LEU A 50 -4.17 -8.79 3.46
C LEU A 50 -5.35 -7.94 2.98
N LYS A 51 -5.25 -6.61 3.06
CA LYS A 51 -6.27 -5.70 2.56
C LYS A 51 -6.48 -5.84 1.05
N GLY A 52 -5.40 -5.93 0.27
CA GLY A 52 -5.45 -6.11 -1.17
C GLY A 52 -6.01 -7.46 -1.61
N ALA A 53 -5.92 -8.46 -0.75
CA ALA A 53 -6.45 -9.80 -0.99
C ALA A 53 -7.92 -9.98 -0.54
N GLU A 54 -8.51 -9.00 0.16
CA GLU A 54 -9.93 -9.03 0.49
C GLU A 54 -10.77 -9.21 -0.79
N ASP A 55 -11.79 -10.06 -0.68
CA ASP A 55 -12.74 -10.40 -1.75
C ASP A 55 -12.15 -11.11 -2.98
N LEU A 56 -10.86 -11.47 -2.96
CA LEU A 56 -10.25 -12.29 -4.00
C LEU A 56 -10.44 -13.78 -3.72
N ARG A 57 -10.89 -14.54 -4.72
CA ARG A 57 -10.97 -16.00 -4.64
C ARG A 57 -9.56 -16.61 -4.71
N PRO A 58 -9.27 -17.71 -4.00
CA PRO A 58 -7.93 -18.30 -3.95
C PRO A 58 -7.32 -18.65 -5.32
N THR A 59 -8.16 -18.94 -6.31
CA THR A 59 -7.74 -19.39 -7.65
C THR A 59 -7.38 -18.26 -8.61
N ASP A 60 -7.70 -17.00 -8.30
CA ASP A 60 -7.56 -15.86 -9.23
C ASP A 60 -6.55 -14.80 -8.72
N GLN A 61 -5.72 -15.14 -7.73
CA GLN A 61 -4.90 -14.16 -7.02
C GLN A 61 -3.52 -13.95 -7.65
N ARG A 62 -3.27 -12.72 -8.12
CA ARG A 62 -1.92 -12.17 -8.32
C ARG A 62 -1.83 -10.79 -7.67
N VAL A 63 -1.23 -10.72 -6.48
CA VAL A 63 -1.01 -9.46 -5.76
C VAL A 63 0.39 -8.93 -6.08
N THR A 64 0.47 -7.69 -6.56
CA THR A 64 1.74 -6.99 -6.79
C THR A 64 1.83 -5.79 -5.86
N VAL A 65 2.89 -5.70 -5.06
CA VAL A 65 3.16 -4.54 -4.21
C VAL A 65 4.28 -3.71 -4.84
N GLN A 66 3.97 -2.45 -5.19
CA GLN A 66 4.97 -1.49 -5.64
C GLN A 66 5.22 -0.47 -4.53
N ILE A 67 6.44 -0.44 -4.00
CA ILE A 67 6.87 0.53 -2.98
C ILE A 67 7.63 1.66 -3.67
N ARG A 68 7.13 2.89 -3.53
CA ARG A 68 7.81 4.10 -4.00
C ARG A 68 8.33 4.88 -2.80
N TYR A 69 9.63 5.22 -2.83
CA TYR A 69 10.24 6.09 -1.83
C TYR A 69 10.18 7.53 -2.33
N GLY A 70 9.57 8.42 -1.56
CA GLY A 70 9.65 9.86 -1.77
C GLY A 70 10.52 10.47 -0.68
N SER A 71 11.64 11.12 -1.04
CA SER A 71 12.36 11.96 -0.10
C SER A 71 11.53 13.22 0.14
N GLY A 72 11.03 13.37 1.37
CA GLY A 72 10.38 14.60 1.80
C GLY A 72 11.41 15.70 2.05
N GLN A 73 12.20 16.10 1.05
CA GLN A 73 12.87 17.39 1.12
C GLN A 73 11.84 18.46 0.76
N LYS A 74 11.26 19.10 1.78
CA LYS A 74 10.69 20.43 1.59
C LYS A 74 11.87 21.33 1.20
N THR A 75 11.96 21.69 -0.07
CA THR A 75 12.82 22.78 -0.51
C THR A 75 12.43 24.01 0.33
N PRO A 76 13.35 24.65 1.07
CA PRO A 76 13.02 25.91 1.70
C PRO A 76 12.59 26.87 0.59
N ALA A 77 11.39 27.43 0.72
CA ALA A 77 10.98 28.55 -0.11
C ALA A 77 11.99 29.67 0.15
N ASN A 78 12.73 30.06 -0.89
CA ASN A 78 13.68 31.17 -0.82
C ASN A 78 12.99 32.41 -0.20
N MET A 79 13.65 32.98 0.81
CA MET A 79 13.43 34.34 1.32
C MET A 79 13.83 35.37 0.27
#